data_AF-B0DJ99-F1
#
_entry.id   AF-B0DJ99-F1
#
_cell.length_a   1.000
_cell.length_b   1.000
_cell.length_c   1.000
_cell.angle_alpha   90.00
_cell.angle_beta   90.00
_cell.angle_gamma   90.00
#
_symmetry.space_group_name_H-M   'P 1'
#
loop_
_entity.id
_entity.type
_entity.pdbx_description
1 polymer ?
#
loop_
_entity_poly.entity_id
_entity_poly.type
_entity_poly.pdbx_seq_one_letter_code
_entity_poly.pdbx_strand_id
1 'polypeptide(L)'
;MQEHLPGSKLMAPKGLSNLLSWMGTGQGHGTKKFLDIVSASGGFFQNDLDTMLALFWPVHKDNIVDISLHGPASGGDKRGKVPVYDDTIWGQPSNYLNITPTNAHGITYTLEDKFGPYFAEEVQTTWVAWLGDLVNKDLATHQGDRKSWTSTMDMMTALNLLGFKAGLTVFQLVNSLVFLGLAKMPASVEVADWIYDHGTLGAYRGLQHLGFICPDLGSVQSAYMIIYNHLHQFLTEDDKKILGFSPIFVEHLLCKVVRWESRLVEGKVSSLDKMAASIDLPEEHWISGKNKMDQLAFPFPFSSDPEELKKTIATIMKIQ
;
A
#
# COMPACT_ATOMS: atom_id res chain seq x y z
N MET A 1 -3.59 9.48 -7.79
CA MET A 1 -2.75 10.32 -6.90
C MET A 1 -2.07 11.44 -7.68
N GLN A 2 -1.22 11.16 -8.69
CA GLN A 2 -0.52 12.21 -9.47
C GLN A 2 -1.44 13.27 -10.08
N GLU A 3 -2.67 12.90 -10.48
CA GLU A 3 -3.68 13.84 -10.99
C GLU A 3 -4.16 14.86 -9.94
N HIS A 4 -4.24 14.46 -8.67
CA HIS A 4 -4.79 15.30 -7.58
C HIS A 4 -3.69 15.92 -6.69
N LEU A 5 -2.54 15.25 -6.61
CA LEU A 5 -1.34 15.63 -5.87
C LEU A 5 -0.13 15.53 -6.81
N PRO A 6 0.02 16.45 -7.77
CA PRO A 6 1.17 16.46 -8.66
C PRO A 6 2.47 16.68 -7.87
N GLY A 7 3.57 16.07 -8.32
CA GLY A 7 4.86 16.13 -7.63
C GLY A 7 5.31 17.56 -7.32
N SER A 8 5.09 18.50 -8.25
CA SER A 8 5.37 19.94 -8.08
C SER A 8 4.72 20.55 -6.84
N LYS A 9 3.48 20.13 -6.52
CA LYS A 9 2.78 20.58 -5.31
C LYS A 9 3.25 19.83 -4.05
N LEU A 10 3.61 18.56 -4.17
CA LEU A 10 4.14 17.78 -3.04
C LEU A 10 5.51 18.29 -2.56
N MET A 11 6.29 18.94 -3.42
CA MET A 11 7.54 19.60 -3.03
C MET A 11 7.34 20.96 -2.35
N ALA A 12 6.10 21.44 -2.21
CA ALA A 12 5.80 22.63 -1.43
C ALA A 12 5.78 22.33 0.08
N PRO A 13 5.90 23.35 0.96
CA PRO A 13 5.86 23.17 2.42
C PRO A 13 4.62 22.42 2.95
N LYS A 14 3.48 22.53 2.25
CA LYS A 14 2.22 21.86 2.59
C LYS A 14 2.06 20.48 1.94
N GLY A 15 3.07 19.99 1.23
CA GLY A 15 3.04 18.74 0.49
C GLY A 15 2.68 17.54 1.36
N LEU A 16 3.39 17.37 2.48
CA LEU A 16 3.13 16.27 3.42
C LEU A 16 1.74 16.36 4.05
N SER A 17 1.29 17.54 4.47
CA SER A 17 -0.06 17.73 5.04
C SER A 17 -1.15 17.27 4.07
N ASN A 18 -0.99 17.58 2.78
CA ASN A 18 -1.92 17.16 1.74
C ASN A 18 -1.81 15.65 1.44
N LEU A 19 -0.60 15.09 1.41
CA LEU A 19 -0.41 13.66 1.22
C LEU A 19 -1.01 12.85 2.39
N LEU A 20 -0.80 13.30 3.63
CA LEU A 20 -1.41 12.73 4.83
C LEU A 20 -2.93 12.83 4.79
N SER A 21 -3.48 13.95 4.31
CA SER A 21 -4.93 14.10 4.18
C SER A 21 -5.51 13.17 3.11
N TRP A 22 -4.81 12.97 2.00
CA TRP A 22 -5.19 12.06 0.91
C TRP A 22 -5.08 10.58 1.31
N MET A 23 -3.95 10.18 1.88
CA MET A 23 -3.73 8.80 2.34
C MET A 23 -4.51 8.49 3.61
N GLY A 24 -4.78 9.54 4.40
CA GLY A 24 -5.51 9.50 5.66
C GLY A 24 -6.98 9.18 5.49
N THR A 25 -7.46 9.03 4.25
CA THR A 25 -8.83 8.65 3.91
C THR A 25 -8.87 7.26 3.27
N GLY A 26 -7.93 6.36 3.57
CA GLY A 26 -7.93 4.99 3.04
C GLY A 26 -7.58 4.89 1.56
N GLN A 27 -7.60 3.66 1.02
CA GLN A 27 -7.33 3.33 -0.41
C GLN A 27 -8.23 2.16 -0.89
N GLY A 28 -9.51 2.18 -0.49
CA GLY A 28 -10.52 1.18 -0.88
C GLY A 28 -11.21 1.47 -2.22
N HIS A 29 -12.09 0.55 -2.65
CA HIS A 29 -12.80 0.67 -3.94
C HIS A 29 -13.66 1.95 -4.02
N GLY A 30 -14.33 2.33 -2.92
CA GLY A 30 -15.10 3.58 -2.86
C GLY A 30 -14.25 4.83 -2.61
N THR A 31 -12.98 4.69 -2.18
CA THR A 31 -12.08 5.83 -1.90
C THR A 31 -11.82 6.67 -3.14
N LYS A 32 -11.64 6.04 -4.32
CA LYS A 32 -11.43 6.81 -5.56
C LYS A 32 -12.60 7.75 -5.84
N LYS A 33 -13.83 7.21 -5.84
CA LYS A 33 -15.05 7.99 -6.07
C LYS A 33 -15.21 9.11 -5.04
N PHE A 34 -14.93 8.81 -3.77
CA PHE A 34 -14.94 9.82 -2.71
C PHE A 34 -13.94 10.96 -2.99
N LEU A 35 -12.69 10.63 -3.30
CA LEU A 35 -11.64 11.61 -3.57
C LEU A 35 -11.92 12.42 -4.84
N ASP A 36 -12.54 11.81 -5.85
CA ASP A 36 -13.00 12.49 -7.06
C ASP A 36 -14.07 13.55 -6.74
N ILE A 37 -15.05 13.21 -5.88
CA ILE A 37 -16.10 14.14 -5.42
C ILE A 37 -15.47 15.31 -4.66
N VAL A 38 -14.63 15.00 -3.68
CA VAL A 38 -13.99 15.99 -2.80
C VAL A 38 -13.05 16.91 -3.60
N SER A 39 -12.46 16.41 -4.71
CA SER A 39 -11.54 17.19 -5.55
C SER A 39 -12.21 17.95 -6.70
N ALA A 40 -13.51 17.75 -6.98
CA ALA A 40 -14.15 18.18 -8.22
C ALA A 40 -14.17 19.72 -8.40
N SER A 41 -14.22 20.49 -7.32
CA SER A 41 -14.51 21.93 -7.34
C SER A 41 -13.27 22.83 -7.27
N GLY A 42 -12.07 22.31 -7.55
CA GLY A 42 -10.83 23.10 -7.45
C GLY A 42 -9.55 22.29 -7.25
N GLY A 43 -9.64 20.96 -7.25
CA GLY A 43 -8.53 20.07 -6.93
C GLY A 43 -8.42 19.81 -5.42
N PHE A 44 -7.55 18.86 -5.07
CA PHE A 44 -7.41 18.41 -3.68
C PHE A 44 -6.48 19.28 -2.83
N PHE A 45 -5.40 19.80 -3.42
CA PHE A 45 -4.30 20.42 -2.68
C PHE A 45 -4.71 21.75 -2.01
N GLN A 46 -4.52 21.84 -0.69
CA GLN A 46 -4.86 23.00 0.15
C GLN A 46 -3.64 23.60 0.84
N ASN A 47 -3.71 24.90 1.17
CA ASN A 47 -2.61 25.63 1.82
C ASN A 47 -2.75 25.72 3.35
N ASP A 48 -3.94 25.47 3.88
CA ASP A 48 -4.25 25.63 5.29
C ASP A 48 -5.30 24.61 5.75
N LEU A 49 -5.46 24.51 7.07
CA LEU A 49 -6.38 23.56 7.67
C LEU A 49 -7.83 23.93 7.36
N ASP A 50 -8.21 25.21 7.42
CA ASP A 50 -9.60 25.64 7.22
C ASP A 50 -10.11 25.27 5.83
N THR A 51 -9.28 25.45 4.80
CA THR A 51 -9.59 25.05 3.42
C THR A 51 -9.64 23.53 3.27
N MET A 52 -8.77 22.78 3.96
CA MET A 52 -8.86 21.31 4.02
C MET A 52 -10.16 20.86 4.70
N LEU A 53 -10.53 21.44 5.83
CA LEU A 53 -11.78 21.14 6.52
C LEU A 53 -12.99 21.45 5.64
N ALA A 54 -12.99 22.61 4.97
CA ALA A 54 -14.05 23.03 4.06
C ALA A 54 -14.21 22.09 2.85
N LEU A 55 -13.14 21.43 2.40
CA LEU A 55 -13.18 20.44 1.32
C LEU A 55 -13.96 19.19 1.72
N PHE A 56 -13.80 18.75 2.97
CA PHE A 56 -14.42 17.52 3.50
C PHE A 56 -15.79 17.77 4.15
N TRP A 57 -16.05 19.00 4.60
CA TRP A 57 -17.25 19.36 5.36
C TRP A 57 -18.58 19.05 4.65
N PRO A 58 -18.77 19.36 3.34
CA PRO A 58 -20.03 19.07 2.66
C PRO A 58 -20.39 17.58 2.70
N VAL A 59 -19.42 16.72 2.38
CA VAL A 59 -19.61 15.27 2.37
C VAL A 59 -19.82 14.73 3.79
N HIS A 60 -19.14 15.30 4.79
CA HIS A 60 -19.36 14.95 6.19
C HIS A 60 -20.79 15.30 6.66
N LYS A 61 -21.25 16.53 6.38
CA LYS A 61 -22.58 17.02 6.76
C LYS A 61 -23.70 16.21 6.09
N ASP A 62 -23.60 15.97 4.80
CA ASP A 62 -24.59 15.21 4.04
C ASP A 62 -24.75 13.79 4.60
N ASN A 63 -23.65 13.18 5.05
CA ASN A 63 -23.65 11.86 5.65
C ASN A 63 -24.22 11.83 7.08
N ILE A 64 -23.99 12.85 7.91
CA ILE A 64 -24.65 12.96 9.22
C ILE A 64 -26.17 13.03 9.05
N VAL A 65 -26.64 13.88 8.13
CA VAL A 65 -28.07 14.00 7.82
C VAL A 65 -28.63 12.67 7.32
N ASP A 66 -27.94 12.01 6.40
CA ASP A 66 -28.39 10.73 5.85
C ASP A 66 -28.47 9.61 6.91
N ILE A 67 -27.48 9.52 7.80
CA ILE A 67 -27.45 8.53 8.90
C ILE A 67 -28.56 8.81 9.92
N SER A 68 -28.79 10.08 10.27
CA SER A 68 -29.87 10.43 11.19
C SER A 68 -31.27 10.14 10.63
N LEU A 69 -31.45 10.26 9.31
CA LEU A 69 -32.74 9.98 8.65
C LEU A 69 -32.97 8.49 8.37
N HIS A 70 -31.91 7.72 8.13
CA HIS A 70 -32.02 6.37 7.59
C HIS A 70 -31.32 5.28 8.43
N GLY A 71 -30.69 5.66 9.54
CA GLY A 71 -29.81 4.77 10.31
C GLY A 71 -28.43 4.59 9.67
N PRO A 72 -27.47 3.96 10.38
CA PRO A 72 -26.18 3.61 9.82
C PRO A 72 -26.36 2.69 8.61
N ALA A 73 -25.63 2.95 7.52
CA ALA A 73 -25.79 2.23 6.27
C ALA A 73 -25.45 0.74 6.43
N SER A 74 -26.42 -0.14 6.24
CA SER A 74 -26.22 -1.56 6.01
C SER A 74 -25.95 -1.80 4.51
N GLY A 75 -24.72 -1.55 4.04
CA GLY A 75 -24.18 -2.07 2.77
C GLY A 75 -24.96 -1.82 1.46
N GLY A 76 -25.96 -0.93 1.44
CA GLY A 76 -26.81 -0.69 0.28
C GLY A 76 -26.34 0.51 -0.54
N ASP A 77 -26.20 0.32 -1.86
CA ASP A 77 -25.88 1.38 -2.84
C ASP A 77 -26.97 2.47 -2.85
N LYS A 78 -26.76 3.53 -2.05
CA LYS A 78 -27.55 4.75 -2.13
C LYS A 78 -27.03 5.56 -3.32
N ARG A 79 -27.65 5.37 -4.49
CA ARG A 79 -27.26 6.04 -5.75
C ARG A 79 -26.97 7.53 -5.51
N GLY A 80 -25.72 7.92 -5.77
CA GLY A 80 -25.26 9.32 -5.72
C GLY A 80 -24.65 9.77 -4.38
N LYS A 81 -24.72 8.97 -3.31
CA LYS A 81 -24.10 9.31 -2.01
C LYS A 81 -23.02 8.29 -1.64
N VAL A 82 -21.97 8.77 -0.96
CA VAL A 82 -20.77 8.01 -0.57
C VAL A 82 -20.66 8.14 0.96
N PRO A 83 -21.10 7.14 1.75
CA PRO A 83 -21.12 7.26 3.20
C PRO A 83 -19.71 7.30 3.80
N VAL A 84 -19.40 8.31 4.59
CA VAL A 84 -18.07 8.41 5.25
C VAL A 84 -17.84 7.39 6.38
N TYR A 85 -18.82 6.54 6.69
CA TYR A 85 -18.69 5.41 7.62
C TYR A 85 -18.82 4.06 6.91
N ASP A 86 -18.80 4.06 5.59
CA ASP A 86 -18.79 2.84 4.80
C ASP A 86 -17.41 2.20 4.86
N ASP A 87 -17.31 1.08 5.56
CA ASP A 87 -16.10 0.27 5.64
C ASP A 87 -15.62 -0.19 4.24
N THR A 88 -16.52 -0.27 3.25
CA THR A 88 -16.21 -0.60 1.85
C THR A 88 -15.62 0.57 1.08
N ILE A 89 -15.95 1.82 1.45
CA ILE A 89 -15.28 3.00 0.88
C ILE A 89 -13.82 2.99 1.27
N TRP A 90 -13.55 2.62 2.52
CA TRP A 90 -12.28 2.87 3.15
C TRP A 90 -11.31 1.68 3.12
N GLY A 91 -11.79 0.44 2.89
CA GLY A 91 -10.95 -0.77 2.73
C GLY A 91 -9.92 -0.96 3.84
N GLN A 92 -10.28 -0.62 5.07
CA GLN A 92 -9.32 -0.12 6.06
C GLN A 92 -8.58 -1.25 6.78
N PRO A 93 -7.23 -1.23 6.79
CA PRO A 93 -6.47 -1.95 7.80
C PRO A 93 -6.49 -1.23 9.18
N SER A 94 -6.99 0.01 9.26
CA SER A 94 -6.91 0.86 10.46
C SER A 94 -8.11 1.80 10.58
N ASN A 95 -8.76 1.83 11.74
CA ASN A 95 -9.86 2.77 12.04
C ASN A 95 -9.43 4.25 11.95
N TYR A 96 -8.13 4.56 12.11
CA TYR A 96 -7.63 5.95 12.05
C TYR A 96 -7.70 6.57 10.65
N LEU A 97 -7.94 5.76 9.62
CA LEU A 97 -8.10 6.24 8.26
C LEU A 97 -9.57 6.62 7.93
N ASN A 98 -10.52 6.36 8.84
CA ASN A 98 -11.92 6.79 8.71
C ASN A 98 -12.01 8.31 8.81
N ILE A 99 -12.99 8.96 8.17
CA ILE A 99 -13.10 10.44 8.21
C ILE A 99 -13.21 10.99 9.64
N THR A 100 -13.91 10.25 10.50
CA THR A 100 -14.14 10.55 11.91
C THR A 100 -13.74 9.30 12.72
N PRO A 101 -12.43 9.10 12.92
CA PRO A 101 -11.92 7.92 13.59
C PRO A 101 -12.38 7.89 15.04
N THR A 102 -12.51 6.70 15.61
CA THR A 102 -12.87 6.55 17.03
C THR A 102 -11.66 6.14 17.86
N ASN A 103 -11.44 6.73 19.03
CA ASN A 103 -10.35 6.29 19.91
C ASN A 103 -10.70 4.98 20.67
N ALA A 104 -9.75 4.47 21.46
CA ALA A 104 -9.93 3.24 22.24
C ALA A 104 -11.10 3.29 23.26
N HIS A 105 -11.60 4.48 23.59
CA HIS A 105 -12.70 4.71 24.52
C HIS A 105 -14.05 4.92 23.82
N GLY A 106 -14.12 4.76 22.49
CA GLY A 106 -15.35 4.99 21.75
C GLY A 106 -15.64 6.46 21.45
N ILE A 107 -14.69 7.38 21.68
CA ILE A 107 -14.87 8.81 21.37
C ILE A 107 -14.53 9.06 19.91
N THR A 108 -15.50 9.58 19.17
CA THR A 108 -15.36 9.96 17.76
C THR A 108 -14.61 11.28 17.63
N TYR A 109 -13.53 11.27 16.87
CA TYR A 109 -12.77 12.46 16.50
C TYR A 109 -13.54 13.31 15.49
N THR A 110 -13.45 14.63 15.64
CA THR A 110 -13.90 15.59 14.63
C THR A 110 -12.94 15.61 13.42
N LEU A 111 -13.35 16.29 12.34
CA LEU A 111 -12.44 16.53 11.22
C LEU A 111 -11.22 17.35 11.64
N GLU A 112 -11.39 18.28 12.58
CA GLU A 112 -10.31 19.09 13.13
C GLU A 112 -9.33 18.24 13.96
N ASP A 113 -9.84 17.35 14.82
CA ASP A 113 -9.00 16.41 15.57
C ASP A 113 -8.18 15.50 14.63
N LYS A 114 -8.75 15.13 13.47
CA LYS A 114 -8.09 14.28 12.49
C LYS A 114 -7.05 15.03 11.67
N PHE A 115 -7.43 16.15 11.03
CA PHE A 115 -6.58 16.85 10.07
C PHE A 115 -5.68 17.89 10.72
N GLY A 116 -6.05 18.43 11.88
CA GLY A 116 -5.27 19.42 12.62
C GLY A 116 -3.81 19.00 12.82
N PRO A 117 -3.53 17.77 13.32
CA PRO A 117 -2.17 17.27 13.46
C PRO A 117 -1.38 17.25 12.15
N TYR A 118 -2.01 17.02 10.99
CA TYR A 118 -1.31 16.99 9.70
C TYR A 118 -0.87 18.38 9.23
N PHE A 119 -1.52 19.43 9.71
CA PHE A 119 -1.21 20.82 9.39
C PHE A 119 -0.38 21.53 10.46
N ALA A 120 0.06 20.81 11.51
CA ALA A 120 0.96 21.34 12.51
C ALA A 120 2.27 21.89 11.91
N GLU A 121 2.84 22.91 12.55
CA GLU A 121 4.10 23.54 12.11
C GLU A 121 5.26 22.52 12.07
N GLU A 122 5.30 21.60 13.03
CA GLU A 122 6.31 20.53 13.10
C GLU A 122 6.30 19.64 11.86
N VAL A 123 5.11 19.26 11.35
CA VAL A 123 4.97 18.43 10.14
C VAL A 123 5.53 19.17 8.92
N GLN A 124 5.21 20.45 8.78
CA GLN A 124 5.69 21.27 7.66
C GLN A 124 7.19 21.50 7.73
N THR A 125 7.71 21.80 8.92
CA THR A 125 9.14 22.04 9.14
C THR A 125 9.96 20.78 8.88
N THR A 126 9.47 19.64 9.36
CA THR A 126 10.07 18.32 9.11
C THR A 126 10.06 17.99 7.62
N TRP A 127 8.94 18.26 6.94
CA TRP A 127 8.83 18.02 5.49
C TRP A 127 9.77 18.89 4.67
N VAL A 128 9.84 20.19 4.96
CA VAL A 128 10.75 21.13 4.29
C VAL A 128 12.21 20.72 4.53
N ALA A 129 12.57 20.36 5.76
CA ALA A 129 13.91 19.88 6.10
C ALA A 129 14.25 18.57 5.38
N TRP A 130 13.30 17.64 5.30
CA TRP A 130 13.48 16.36 4.60
C TRP A 130 13.64 16.55 3.08
N LEU A 131 12.82 17.42 2.47
CA LEU A 131 12.94 17.79 1.06
C LEU A 131 14.28 18.47 0.74
N GLY A 132 14.77 19.34 1.64
CA GLY A 132 16.00 20.09 1.46
C GLY A 132 15.97 20.90 0.15
N ASP A 133 16.90 20.62 -0.76
CA ASP A 133 17.01 21.34 -2.02
C ASP A 133 15.86 21.10 -3.00
N LEU A 134 14.97 20.14 -2.74
CA LEU A 134 13.78 19.86 -3.56
C LEU A 134 12.63 20.85 -3.33
N VAL A 135 12.67 21.64 -2.26
CA VAL A 135 11.56 22.52 -1.90
C VAL A 135 11.22 23.47 -3.05
N ASN A 136 9.96 23.44 -3.47
CA ASN A 136 9.40 24.22 -4.58
C ASN A 136 10.11 24.04 -5.95
N LYS A 137 10.85 22.95 -6.15
CA LYS A 137 11.47 22.63 -7.45
C LYS A 137 10.63 21.62 -8.23
N ASP A 138 11.03 21.38 -9.48
CA ASP A 138 10.49 20.29 -10.29
C ASP A 138 11.36 19.04 -10.12
N LEU A 139 10.72 17.94 -9.72
CA LEU A 139 11.36 16.64 -9.50
C LEU A 139 11.98 16.10 -10.78
N ALA A 140 11.39 16.41 -11.95
CA ALA A 140 11.91 15.99 -13.24
C ALA A 140 13.30 16.57 -13.53
N THR A 141 13.65 17.70 -12.91
CA THR A 141 14.92 18.42 -13.11
C THR A 141 15.94 18.20 -12.00
N HIS A 142 15.55 17.47 -10.94
CA HIS A 142 16.41 17.29 -9.78
C HIS A 142 17.48 16.22 -10.03
N GLN A 143 18.74 16.63 -9.92
CA GLN A 143 19.90 15.73 -10.00
C GLN A 143 20.50 15.39 -8.62
N GLY A 144 19.94 15.93 -7.54
CA GLY A 144 20.41 15.64 -6.19
C GLY A 144 20.01 14.26 -5.71
N ASP A 145 20.66 13.84 -4.62
CA ASP A 145 20.51 12.50 -4.09
C ASP A 145 19.21 12.39 -3.26
N ARG A 146 18.37 11.42 -3.60
CA ARG A 146 17.07 11.22 -2.92
C ARG A 146 17.26 10.56 -1.55
N LYS A 147 16.36 10.84 -0.63
CA LYS A 147 16.35 10.21 0.71
C LYS A 147 16.06 8.71 0.57
N SER A 148 16.67 7.90 1.45
CA SER A 148 16.44 6.45 1.45
C SER A 148 15.03 6.11 1.94
N TRP A 149 14.53 4.96 1.55
CA TRP A 149 13.26 4.43 2.03
C TRP A 149 13.22 4.37 3.56
N THR A 150 14.24 3.78 4.18
CA THR A 150 14.36 3.67 5.65
C THR A 150 14.37 5.04 6.34
N SER A 151 15.17 6.00 5.86
CA SER A 151 15.18 7.35 6.47
C SER A 151 13.83 8.08 6.35
N THR A 152 13.07 7.77 5.30
CA THR A 152 11.72 8.31 5.10
C THR A 152 10.74 7.66 6.07
N MET A 153 10.89 6.37 6.31
CA MET A 153 10.13 5.62 7.29
C MET A 153 10.42 6.16 8.71
N ASP A 154 11.69 6.32 9.08
CA ASP A 154 12.08 6.89 10.38
C ASP A 154 11.48 8.27 10.62
N MET A 155 11.56 9.16 9.62
CA MET A 155 10.93 10.49 9.69
C MET A 155 9.42 10.37 9.94
N MET A 156 8.72 9.53 9.19
CA MET A 156 7.27 9.41 9.32
C MET A 156 6.84 8.83 10.67
N THR A 157 7.58 7.85 11.19
CA THR A 157 7.37 7.29 12.54
C THR A 157 7.63 8.34 13.61
N ALA A 158 8.70 9.15 13.46
CA ALA A 158 9.08 10.17 14.43
C ALA A 158 8.03 11.28 14.58
N LEU A 159 7.29 11.61 13.52
CA LEU A 159 6.15 12.54 13.59
C LEU A 159 5.00 12.03 14.48
N ASN A 160 4.98 10.73 14.81
CA ASN A 160 4.05 10.10 15.75
C ASN A 160 2.56 10.42 15.48
N LEU A 161 2.21 10.58 14.20
CA LEU A 161 0.84 10.89 13.79
C LEU A 161 -0.06 9.67 13.92
N LEU A 162 -1.26 9.85 14.47
CA LEU A 162 -2.25 8.77 14.54
C LEU A 162 -2.57 8.24 13.14
N GLY A 163 -2.65 6.92 13.02
CA GLY A 163 -2.79 6.24 11.72
C GLY A 163 -1.50 6.11 10.91
N PHE A 164 -0.46 6.91 11.17
CA PHE A 164 0.81 6.92 10.40
C PHE A 164 2.07 6.65 11.23
N LYS A 165 1.93 6.37 12.53
CA LYS A 165 3.09 6.12 13.41
C LYS A 165 3.69 4.71 13.31
N ALA A 166 2.97 3.74 12.74
CA ALA A 166 3.43 2.36 12.64
C ALA A 166 2.59 1.54 11.64
N GLY A 167 3.09 0.36 11.25
CA GLY A 167 2.35 -0.65 10.51
C GLY A 167 2.17 -0.35 9.02
N LEU A 168 1.13 -0.96 8.43
CA LEU A 168 0.94 -0.96 6.98
C LEU A 168 0.67 0.42 6.39
N THR A 169 -0.02 1.30 7.13
CA THR A 169 -0.41 2.61 6.61
C THR A 169 0.80 3.50 6.33
N VAL A 170 1.77 3.53 7.25
CA VAL A 170 3.00 4.30 7.05
C VAL A 170 3.90 3.66 5.99
N PHE A 171 3.97 2.34 5.95
CA PHE A 171 4.65 1.61 4.86
C PHE A 171 4.09 1.99 3.48
N GLN A 172 2.76 2.01 3.32
CA GLN A 172 2.09 2.41 2.07
C GLN A 172 2.31 3.89 1.71
N LEU A 173 2.35 4.77 2.71
CA LEU A 173 2.68 6.18 2.50
C LEU A 173 4.10 6.34 1.96
N VAL A 174 5.09 5.70 2.58
CA VAL A 174 6.49 5.76 2.13
C VAL A 174 6.65 5.13 0.73
N ASN A 175 5.98 4.01 0.46
CA ASN A 175 5.98 3.42 -0.88
C ASN A 175 5.37 4.36 -1.92
N SER A 176 4.35 5.13 -1.56
CA SER A 176 3.79 6.16 -2.45
C SER A 176 4.81 7.25 -2.77
N LEU A 177 5.62 7.67 -1.78
CA LEU A 177 6.73 8.60 -2.00
C LEU A 177 7.81 8.02 -2.92
N VAL A 178 8.09 6.72 -2.85
CA VAL A 178 8.98 6.03 -3.79
C VAL A 178 8.42 6.07 -5.21
N PHE A 179 7.15 5.70 -5.40
CA PHE A 179 6.51 5.68 -6.72
C PHE A 179 6.33 7.08 -7.33
N LEU A 180 6.23 8.10 -6.47
CA LEU A 180 6.26 9.51 -6.90
C LEU A 180 7.69 9.99 -7.22
N GLY A 181 8.71 9.19 -6.93
CA GLY A 181 10.12 9.52 -7.17
C GLY A 181 10.74 10.44 -6.12
N LEU A 182 10.09 10.67 -4.98
CA LEU A 182 10.60 11.53 -3.89
C LEU A 182 11.57 10.78 -2.98
N ALA A 183 11.38 9.47 -2.80
CA ALA A 183 12.27 8.59 -2.05
C ALA A 183 12.93 7.53 -2.96
N LYS A 184 14.06 6.98 -2.53
CA LYS A 184 14.72 5.84 -3.20
C LYS A 184 13.90 4.57 -3.00
N MET A 185 13.89 3.70 -4.02
CA MET A 185 13.38 2.34 -3.89
C MET A 185 14.13 1.63 -2.75
N PRO A 186 13.43 0.91 -1.84
CA PRO A 186 14.11 0.12 -0.83
C PRO A 186 14.93 -1.00 -1.44
N ALA A 187 15.98 -1.42 -0.75
CA ALA A 187 16.62 -2.70 -1.01
C ALA A 187 15.69 -3.85 -0.59
N SER A 188 15.87 -5.01 -1.21
CA SER A 188 15.12 -6.23 -0.84
C SER A 188 15.24 -6.59 0.64
N VAL A 189 16.42 -6.37 1.23
CA VAL A 189 16.66 -6.61 2.66
C VAL A 189 15.85 -5.66 3.54
N GLU A 190 15.73 -4.37 3.20
CA GLU A 190 14.95 -3.41 3.98
C GLU A 190 13.45 -3.80 4.03
N VAL A 191 12.92 -4.31 2.91
CA VAL A 191 11.54 -4.82 2.85
C VAL A 191 11.39 -6.12 3.65
N ALA A 192 12.36 -7.03 3.56
CA ALA A 192 12.33 -8.28 4.32
C ALA A 192 12.42 -8.04 5.84
N ASP A 193 13.25 -7.09 6.28
CA ASP A 193 13.36 -6.66 7.68
C ASP A 193 12.01 -6.14 8.17
N TRP A 194 11.36 -5.28 7.39
CA TRP A 194 10.03 -4.79 7.70
C TRP A 194 8.99 -5.93 7.80
N ILE A 195 9.04 -6.91 6.91
CA ILE A 195 8.15 -8.09 6.94
C ILE A 195 8.36 -8.89 8.23
N TYR A 196 9.61 -9.09 8.67
CA TYR A 196 9.93 -9.78 9.92
C TYR A 196 9.34 -9.04 11.14
N ASP A 197 9.54 -7.72 11.21
CA ASP A 197 9.01 -6.88 12.29
C ASP A 197 7.47 -6.83 12.33
N HIS A 198 6.82 -7.21 11.23
CA HIS A 198 5.36 -7.20 11.07
C HIS A 198 4.78 -8.59 10.78
N GLY A 199 5.25 -9.60 11.52
CA GLY A 199 4.89 -11.02 11.32
C GLY A 199 3.39 -11.36 11.35
N THR A 200 2.53 -10.48 11.85
CA THR A 200 1.07 -10.66 11.81
C THR A 200 0.43 -10.30 10.47
N LEU A 201 1.15 -9.63 9.58
CA LEU A 201 0.64 -9.11 8.30
C LEU A 201 0.75 -10.11 7.14
N GLY A 202 0.14 -9.75 6.02
CA GLY A 202 -0.08 -10.65 4.89
C GLY A 202 1.19 -11.17 4.23
N ALA A 203 2.25 -10.35 4.13
CA ALA A 203 3.48 -10.77 3.45
C ALA A 203 4.22 -11.88 4.22
N TYR A 204 4.34 -11.74 5.54
CA TYR A 204 4.94 -12.77 6.39
C TYR A 204 4.13 -14.07 6.34
N ARG A 205 2.80 -13.98 6.45
CA ARG A 205 1.92 -15.14 6.26
C ARG A 205 2.06 -15.74 4.86
N GLY A 206 2.19 -14.91 3.84
CA GLY A 206 2.42 -15.33 2.47
C GLY A 206 3.67 -16.22 2.34
N LEU A 207 4.77 -15.86 3.01
CA LEU A 207 5.97 -16.70 3.06
C LEU A 207 5.67 -18.07 3.71
N GLN A 208 4.98 -18.08 4.84
CA GLN A 208 4.61 -19.34 5.53
C GLN A 208 3.69 -20.22 4.68
N HIS A 209 2.74 -19.61 3.97
CA HIS A 209 1.82 -20.30 3.06
C HIS A 209 2.51 -20.85 1.80
N LEU A 210 3.63 -20.24 1.39
CA LEU A 210 4.50 -20.80 0.35
C LEU A 210 5.43 -21.91 0.87
N GLY A 211 5.31 -22.30 2.14
CA GLY A 211 6.06 -23.40 2.75
C GLY A 211 7.40 -22.98 3.37
N PHE A 212 7.72 -21.68 3.43
CA PHE A 212 8.95 -21.23 4.09
C PHE A 212 8.81 -21.31 5.62
N ILE A 213 9.84 -21.84 6.27
CA ILE A 213 9.97 -21.86 7.73
C ILE A 213 10.82 -20.65 8.12
N CYS A 214 10.20 -19.65 8.74
CA CYS A 214 10.81 -18.34 9.01
C CYS A 214 10.98 -18.05 10.53
N PRO A 215 11.84 -18.77 11.28
CA PRO A 215 11.96 -18.63 12.73
C PRO A 215 12.66 -17.33 13.18
N ASP A 216 13.44 -16.70 12.30
CA ASP A 216 14.26 -15.51 12.61
C ASP A 216 14.38 -14.56 11.41
N LEU A 217 15.03 -13.41 11.62
CA LEU A 217 15.23 -12.41 10.58
C LEU A 217 15.97 -12.95 9.35
N GLY A 218 17.04 -13.74 9.56
CA GLY A 218 17.84 -14.28 8.47
C GLY A 218 17.05 -15.23 7.57
N SER A 219 16.15 -16.01 8.17
CA SER A 219 15.23 -16.88 7.44
C SER A 219 14.19 -16.10 6.62
N VAL A 220 13.64 -15.00 7.14
CA VAL A 220 12.73 -14.12 6.38
C VAL A 220 13.44 -13.44 5.21
N GLN A 221 14.64 -12.88 5.45
CA GLN A 221 15.47 -12.29 4.41
C GLN A 221 15.78 -13.30 3.30
N SER A 222 16.16 -14.52 3.67
CA SER A 222 16.47 -15.60 2.72
C SER A 222 15.24 -15.99 1.90
N ALA A 223 14.09 -16.25 2.56
CA ALA A 223 12.85 -16.62 1.90
C ALA A 223 12.39 -15.54 0.92
N TYR A 224 12.42 -14.28 1.35
CA TYR A 224 12.08 -13.14 0.51
C TYR A 224 13.01 -13.01 -0.69
N MET A 225 14.33 -13.13 -0.48
CA MET A 225 15.32 -13.05 -1.56
C MET A 225 15.19 -14.19 -2.57
N ILE A 226 14.86 -15.40 -2.13
CA ILE A 226 14.59 -16.54 -3.02
C ILE A 226 13.44 -16.20 -3.97
N ILE A 227 12.34 -15.67 -3.45
CA ILE A 227 11.17 -15.29 -4.25
C ILE A 227 11.50 -14.13 -5.18
N TYR A 228 12.18 -13.09 -4.67
CA TYR A 228 12.60 -11.96 -5.48
C TYR A 228 13.50 -12.41 -6.65
N ASN A 229 14.51 -13.23 -6.36
CA ASN A 229 15.45 -13.70 -7.39
C ASN A 229 14.77 -14.63 -8.40
N HIS A 230 13.87 -15.50 -7.95
CA HIS A 230 13.08 -16.35 -8.83
C HIS A 230 12.25 -15.49 -9.81
N LEU A 231 11.49 -14.52 -9.30
CA LEU A 231 10.73 -13.60 -10.16
C LEU A 231 11.63 -12.78 -11.08
N HIS A 232 12.79 -12.35 -10.59
CA HIS A 232 13.75 -11.62 -11.41
C HIS A 232 14.32 -12.48 -12.56
N GLN A 233 14.56 -13.76 -12.32
CA GLN A 233 15.10 -14.68 -13.31
C GLN A 233 14.06 -15.07 -14.37
N PHE A 234 12.80 -15.28 -13.96
CA PHE A 234 11.78 -15.87 -14.83
C PHE A 234 10.80 -14.87 -15.44
N LEU A 235 10.66 -13.65 -14.90
CA LEU A 235 9.91 -12.60 -15.57
C LEU A 235 10.72 -12.03 -16.75
N THR A 236 10.06 -11.84 -17.89
CA THR A 236 10.64 -11.10 -19.01
C THR A 236 10.83 -9.62 -18.62
N GLU A 237 11.71 -8.90 -19.31
CA GLU A 237 11.88 -7.45 -19.08
C GLU A 237 10.58 -6.66 -19.33
N ASP A 238 9.78 -7.08 -20.32
CA ASP A 238 8.48 -6.48 -20.59
C ASP A 238 7.50 -6.72 -19.44
N ASP A 239 7.47 -7.93 -18.88
CA ASP A 239 6.63 -8.24 -17.71
C ASP A 239 7.09 -7.48 -16.47
N LYS A 240 8.40 -7.40 -16.23
CA LYS A 240 8.97 -6.59 -15.14
C LYS A 240 8.51 -5.14 -15.25
N LYS A 241 8.51 -4.58 -16.46
CA LYS A 241 8.05 -3.21 -16.73
C LYS A 241 6.54 -3.05 -16.52
N ILE A 242 5.72 -3.99 -17.00
CA ILE A 242 4.26 -3.95 -16.84
C ILE A 242 3.87 -4.07 -15.37
N LEU A 243 4.53 -4.95 -14.63
CA LEU A 243 4.23 -5.24 -13.22
C LEU A 243 4.83 -4.20 -12.27
N GLY A 244 5.79 -3.39 -12.72
CA GLY A 244 6.58 -2.53 -11.84
C GLY A 244 7.43 -3.35 -10.87
N PHE A 245 8.08 -4.41 -11.39
CA PHE A 245 8.87 -5.35 -10.60
C PHE A 245 9.92 -4.62 -9.76
N SER A 246 9.82 -4.83 -8.45
CA SER A 246 10.58 -4.12 -7.43
C SER A 246 10.44 -4.87 -6.10
N PRO A 247 11.24 -4.52 -5.07
CA PRO A 247 11.03 -5.09 -3.75
C PRO A 247 9.61 -4.82 -3.22
N ILE A 248 9.08 -3.61 -3.37
CA ILE A 248 7.71 -3.29 -2.98
C ILE A 248 6.69 -4.19 -3.68
N PHE A 249 6.89 -4.49 -4.97
CA PHE A 249 6.02 -5.41 -5.71
C PHE A 249 6.01 -6.82 -5.11
N VAL A 250 7.16 -7.37 -4.71
CA VAL A 250 7.24 -8.71 -4.13
C VAL A 250 6.53 -8.78 -2.77
N GLU A 251 6.64 -7.76 -1.92
CA GLU A 251 5.85 -7.66 -0.69
C GLU A 251 4.35 -7.65 -0.98
N HIS A 252 3.90 -6.81 -1.92
CA HIS A 252 2.49 -6.73 -2.29
C HIS A 252 1.97 -8.06 -2.82
N LEU A 253 2.78 -8.77 -3.60
CA LEU A 253 2.47 -10.09 -4.11
C LEU A 253 2.30 -11.10 -2.96
N LEU A 254 3.27 -11.17 -2.04
CA LEU A 254 3.22 -12.05 -0.87
C LEU A 254 1.95 -11.82 -0.04
N CYS A 255 1.58 -10.55 0.14
CA CYS A 255 0.35 -10.14 0.81
C CYS A 255 -0.94 -10.71 0.16
N LYS A 256 -0.91 -11.17 -1.09
CA LYS A 256 -2.08 -11.73 -1.78
C LYS A 256 -2.10 -13.26 -1.83
N VAL A 257 -1.01 -13.94 -1.48
CA VAL A 257 -0.92 -15.41 -1.50
C VAL A 257 -2.08 -16.06 -0.73
N VAL A 258 -2.27 -15.67 0.53
CA VAL A 258 -3.35 -16.21 1.38
C VAL A 258 -4.75 -15.93 0.79
N ARG A 259 -4.92 -14.74 0.20
CA ARG A 259 -6.20 -14.35 -0.42
C ARG A 259 -6.51 -15.18 -1.66
N TRP A 260 -5.48 -15.55 -2.43
CA TRP A 260 -5.64 -16.41 -3.60
C TRP A 260 -5.93 -17.83 -3.22
N GLU A 261 -5.20 -18.39 -2.25
CA GLU A 261 -5.48 -19.73 -1.77
C GLU A 261 -6.94 -19.86 -1.30
N SER A 262 -7.42 -18.87 -0.52
CA SER A 262 -8.82 -18.83 -0.08
C SER A 262 -9.80 -18.87 -1.25
N ARG A 263 -9.55 -18.08 -2.31
CA ARG A 263 -10.40 -18.05 -3.51
C ARG A 263 -10.38 -19.35 -4.32
N LEU A 264 -9.22 -19.99 -4.42
CA LEU A 264 -9.07 -21.27 -5.12
C LEU A 264 -9.85 -22.39 -4.41
N VAL A 265 -9.81 -22.38 -3.07
CA VAL A 265 -10.58 -23.31 -2.23
C VAL A 265 -12.08 -23.02 -2.32
N GLU A 266 -12.51 -21.76 -2.19
CA GLU A 266 -13.92 -21.34 -2.28
C GLU A 266 -14.52 -21.65 -3.66
N GLY A 267 -13.75 -21.42 -4.73
CA GLY A 267 -14.14 -21.73 -6.11
C GLY A 267 -14.18 -23.22 -6.44
N LYS A 268 -13.81 -24.11 -5.48
CA LYS A 268 -13.67 -25.56 -5.68
C LYS A 268 -12.73 -25.93 -6.85
N VAL A 269 -11.75 -25.08 -7.15
CA VAL A 269 -10.85 -25.27 -8.30
C VAL A 269 -9.69 -26.17 -7.92
N SER A 270 -8.91 -25.80 -6.89
CA SER A 270 -7.77 -26.57 -6.38
C SER A 270 -7.22 -25.95 -5.08
N SER A 271 -6.08 -26.42 -4.56
CA SER A 271 -5.24 -25.67 -3.59
C SER A 271 -3.92 -25.28 -4.27
N LEU A 272 -3.17 -24.32 -3.70
CA LEU A 272 -1.84 -23.96 -4.23
C LEU A 272 -0.93 -25.19 -4.28
N ASP A 273 -0.94 -26.01 -3.23
CA ASP A 273 -0.17 -27.27 -3.17
C ASP A 273 -0.56 -28.25 -4.29
N LYS A 274 -1.86 -28.40 -4.56
CA LYS A 274 -2.35 -29.28 -5.63
C LYS A 274 -2.03 -28.73 -7.00
N MET A 275 -2.10 -27.42 -7.19
CA MET A 275 -1.64 -26.77 -8.43
C MET A 275 -0.15 -27.04 -8.63
N ALA A 276 0.68 -26.74 -7.64
CA ALA A 276 2.12 -27.01 -7.66
C ALA A 276 2.45 -28.49 -7.97
N ALA A 277 1.69 -29.43 -7.40
CA ALA A 277 1.85 -30.86 -7.66
C ALA A 277 1.32 -31.32 -9.03
N SER A 278 0.47 -30.53 -9.69
CA SER A 278 -0.15 -30.86 -11.00
C SER A 278 0.55 -30.21 -12.19
N ILE A 279 1.56 -29.37 -11.95
CA ILE A 279 2.37 -28.79 -13.03
C ILE A 279 3.33 -29.88 -13.55
N ASP A 280 2.85 -30.72 -14.47
CA ASP A 280 3.71 -31.24 -15.54
C ASP A 280 3.97 -30.06 -16.47
N LEU A 281 5.03 -29.27 -16.23
CA LEU A 281 5.32 -28.01 -16.93
C LEU A 281 5.21 -28.18 -18.46
N PRO A 282 4.11 -27.79 -19.12
CA PRO A 282 4.19 -27.48 -20.53
C PRO A 282 4.88 -26.11 -20.62
N GLU A 283 5.62 -25.85 -21.69
CA GLU A 283 6.05 -24.50 -22.04
C GLU A 283 4.80 -23.63 -22.37
N GLU A 284 3.98 -23.29 -21.37
CA GLU A 284 2.94 -22.29 -21.57
C GLU A 284 3.60 -20.91 -21.54
N HIS A 285 3.81 -20.37 -22.72
CA HIS A 285 4.19 -18.98 -22.91
C HIS A 285 3.19 -18.06 -22.21
N TRP A 286 3.70 -17.20 -21.33
CA TRP A 286 2.91 -16.14 -20.71
C TRP A 286 2.23 -15.27 -21.79
N ILE A 287 0.92 -15.04 -21.63
CA ILE A 287 0.13 -14.18 -22.52
C ILE A 287 -0.27 -12.93 -21.73
N SER A 288 0.36 -11.80 -22.07
CA SER A 288 0.07 -10.51 -21.43
C SER A 288 -1.42 -10.17 -21.45
N GLY A 289 -1.98 -9.83 -20.28
CA GLY A 289 -3.37 -9.41 -20.13
C GLY A 289 -4.42 -10.53 -20.05
N LYS A 290 -4.05 -11.81 -20.24
CA LYS A 290 -4.97 -12.96 -20.11
C LYS A 290 -5.67 -12.99 -18.74
N ASN A 291 -4.94 -12.62 -17.69
CA ASN A 291 -5.43 -12.64 -16.31
C ASN A 291 -6.33 -11.45 -15.94
N LYS A 292 -6.51 -10.46 -16.83
CA LYS A 292 -7.47 -9.36 -16.57
C LYS A 292 -8.92 -9.86 -16.57
N MET A 293 -9.17 -10.98 -17.24
CA MET A 293 -10.52 -11.55 -17.42
C MET A 293 -10.73 -12.84 -16.64
N ASP A 294 -9.68 -13.39 -16.02
CA ASP A 294 -9.72 -14.62 -15.23
C ASP A 294 -9.36 -14.31 -13.77
N GLN A 295 -10.36 -14.35 -12.89
CA GLN A 295 -10.19 -14.06 -11.46
C GLN A 295 -9.52 -15.20 -10.68
N LEU A 296 -9.27 -16.34 -11.34
CA LEU A 296 -8.62 -17.53 -10.79
C LEU A 296 -7.16 -17.67 -11.23
N ALA A 297 -6.73 -16.90 -12.24
CA ALA A 297 -5.38 -16.99 -12.79
C ALA A 297 -4.34 -16.27 -11.91
N PHE A 298 -3.24 -16.96 -11.63
CA PHE A 298 -2.07 -16.44 -10.92
C PHE A 298 -1.23 -15.56 -11.87
N PRO A 299 -0.70 -14.39 -11.46
CA PRO A 299 -0.14 -13.37 -12.36
C PRO A 299 1.28 -13.64 -12.86
N PHE A 300 1.83 -14.83 -12.68
CA PHE A 300 3.08 -15.25 -13.32
C PHE A 300 3.14 -16.77 -13.45
N PRO A 301 3.79 -17.32 -14.48
CA PRO A 301 4.06 -18.75 -14.53
C PRO A 301 5.13 -19.09 -13.47
N PHE A 302 4.89 -20.12 -12.65
CA PHE A 302 5.94 -20.78 -11.89
C PHE A 302 6.71 -21.73 -12.82
N SER A 303 7.39 -21.19 -13.82
CA SER A 303 8.31 -21.99 -14.64
C SER A 303 9.69 -21.95 -13.98
N SER A 304 9.96 -22.82 -13.01
CA SER A 304 11.35 -23.13 -12.64
C SER A 304 11.62 -24.57 -13.02
N ASP A 305 12.78 -24.81 -13.63
CA ASP A 305 13.33 -26.16 -13.78
C ASP A 305 13.26 -26.86 -12.41
N PRO A 306 12.52 -27.98 -12.28
CA PRO A 306 12.38 -28.72 -11.04
C PRO A 306 13.74 -29.10 -10.41
N GLU A 307 14.79 -29.27 -11.21
CA GLU A 307 16.13 -29.55 -10.72
C GLU A 307 16.82 -28.32 -10.11
N GLU A 308 16.54 -27.11 -10.61
CA GLU A 308 17.08 -25.86 -10.06
C GLU A 308 16.41 -25.50 -8.72
N LEU A 309 15.11 -25.76 -8.61
CA LEU A 309 14.36 -25.63 -7.34
C LEU A 309 14.87 -26.64 -6.30
N LYS A 310 15.05 -27.91 -6.69
CA LYS A 310 15.65 -28.94 -5.82
C LYS A 310 17.06 -28.60 -5.39
N LYS A 311 17.89 -28.03 -6.28
CA LYS A 311 19.27 -27.63 -5.99
C LYS A 311 19.32 -26.45 -5.03
N THR A 312 18.39 -25.51 -5.16
CA THR A 312 18.21 -24.39 -4.23
C THR A 312 17.79 -24.89 -2.84
N ILE A 313 16.78 -25.78 -2.77
CA ILE A 313 16.36 -26.45 -1.52
C ILE A 313 17.51 -27.26 -0.90
N ALA A 314 18.25 -28.03 -1.69
CA ALA A 314 19.37 -28.83 -1.22
C ALA A 314 20.57 -28.00 -0.75
N THR A 315 20.77 -26.81 -1.32
CA THR A 315 21.80 -25.86 -0.87
C THR A 315 21.41 -25.25 0.48
N ILE A 316 20.11 -24.96 0.69
CA ILE A 316 19.56 -24.48 1.96
C ILE A 316 19.67 -25.55 3.06
N MET A 317 19.39 -26.82 2.75
CA MET A 317 19.48 -27.91 3.73
C MET A 317 20.92 -28.34 4.09
N LYS A 318 21.93 -27.92 3.31
CA LYS A 318 23.35 -28.20 3.57
C LYS A 318 24.06 -27.14 4.44
N ILE A 319 23.38 -26.04 4.75
CA ILE A 319 23.90 -24.94 5.59
C ILE A 319 23.43 -25.10 7.07
N GLN A 320 22.65 -26.14 7.38
CA GLN A 320 22.41 -26.61 8.75
C GLN A 320 23.61 -27.42 9.28
#